data_AF-A0AAP5IGP8-F1
#
_entry.id   AF-A0AAP5IGP8-F1
#
_cell.length_a   1.000
_cell.length_b   1.000
_cell.length_c   1.000
_cell.angle_alpha   90.00
_cell.angle_beta   90.00
_cell.angle_gamma   90.00
#
_symmetry.space_group_name_H-M   'P 1'
#
loop_
_entity.id
_entity.type
_entity.pdbx_description
1 polymer ?
#
loop_
_entity_poly.entity_id
_entity_poly.type
_entity_poly.pdbx_seq_one_letter_code
_entity_poly.pdbx_strand_id
1 'polypeptide(L)'
;MALTNFGNIYSDELITATELNRQPGRVLDKALERPVTITRNDQSFALLRREEVTSLVKSATQSKAVFEALTVAFSLLLGKEIGFEHPYGWLSLFDKDELQEFIKELTEAFRLIDSSTTAWEMIDALIHEWQESSIVIASPELRAAFNADTNKGVVRASCPLISSHT
;
A
#
# COMPACT_ATOMS: atom_id res chain seq x y z
N MET A 1 5.66 -15.53 -13.63
CA MET A 1 5.23 -15.43 -12.22
C MET A 1 6.27 -16.11 -11.37
N ALA A 2 7.27 -15.36 -10.92
CA ALA A 2 8.05 -15.77 -9.76
C ALA A 2 7.31 -15.17 -8.57
N LEU A 3 6.76 -16.02 -7.70
CA LEU A 3 6.63 -15.64 -6.29
C LEU A 3 8.05 -15.24 -5.91
N THR A 4 8.31 -13.94 -5.80
CA THR A 4 9.55 -13.47 -5.20
C THR A 4 9.63 -14.17 -3.86
N ASN A 5 10.63 -15.03 -3.80
CA ASN A 5 10.98 -15.88 -2.71
C ASN A 5 10.70 -15.12 -1.40
N PHE A 6 9.66 -15.50 -0.64
CA PHE A 6 9.73 -15.38 0.82
C PHE A 6 10.81 -16.38 1.25
N GLY A 7 12.04 -16.08 0.83
CA GLY A 7 13.17 -16.98 0.81
C GLY A 7 13.61 -17.11 2.23
N ASN A 8 13.03 -18.08 2.95
CA ASN A 8 13.33 -18.47 4.31
C ASN A 8 13.43 -17.26 5.24
N ILE A 9 12.48 -17.10 6.15
CA ILE A 9 12.52 -16.06 7.22
C ILE A 9 13.81 -16.18 8.07
N TYR A 10 14.61 -17.23 7.84
CA TYR A 10 15.97 -17.46 8.34
C TYR A 10 16.95 -17.94 7.23
N SER A 11 17.02 -17.25 6.08
CA SER A 11 18.18 -17.36 5.15
C SER A 11 19.39 -16.59 5.67
N ASP A 12 19.28 -16.07 6.89
CA ASP A 12 20.21 -15.15 7.52
C ASP A 12 21.52 -15.86 7.82
N GLU A 13 22.62 -15.16 7.59
CA GLU A 13 23.90 -15.63 8.09
C GLU A 13 23.93 -15.43 9.62
N LEU A 14 24.09 -16.53 10.36
CA LEU A 14 24.16 -16.53 11.82
C LEU A 14 25.57 -16.17 12.28
N ILE A 15 25.70 -15.07 13.02
CA ILE A 15 26.96 -14.54 13.52
C ILE A 15 26.86 -14.29 15.02
N THR A 16 27.92 -14.58 15.77
CA THR A 16 27.93 -14.29 17.21
C THR A 16 28.29 -12.82 17.49
N ALA A 17 27.82 -12.25 18.60
CA ALA A 17 28.25 -10.91 19.02
C ALA A 17 29.78 -10.81 19.20
N THR A 18 30.45 -11.91 19.55
CA THR A 18 31.92 -11.96 19.63
C THR A 18 32.57 -11.79 18.25
N GLU A 19 32.00 -12.40 17.21
CA GLU A 19 32.48 -12.27 15.84
C GLU A 19 32.23 -10.88 15.26
N LEU A 20 31.07 -10.29 15.56
CA LEU A 20 30.78 -8.88 15.26
C LEU A 20 31.82 -7.93 15.85
N ASN A 21 32.18 -8.12 17.12
CA ASN A 21 33.18 -7.29 17.80
C ASN A 21 34.59 -7.46 17.23
N ARG A 22 34.92 -8.67 16.74
CA ARG A 22 36.25 -8.98 16.20
C ARG A 22 36.43 -8.51 14.75
N GLN A 23 35.38 -8.58 13.94
CA GLN A 23 35.44 -8.32 12.51
C GLN A 23 34.21 -7.52 12.03
N PRO A 24 33.99 -6.30 12.55
CA PRO A 24 32.78 -5.53 12.22
C PRO A 24 32.66 -5.22 10.73
N GLY A 25 33.79 -4.94 10.05
CA GLY A 25 33.81 -4.69 8.61
C GLY A 25 33.25 -5.86 7.80
N ARG A 26 33.74 -7.09 8.05
CA ARG A 26 33.26 -8.29 7.35
C ARG A 26 31.77 -8.55 7.61
N VAL A 27 31.27 -8.24 8.80
CA VAL A 27 29.84 -8.39 9.11
C VAL A 27 29.00 -7.36 8.35
N LEU A 28 29.48 -6.11 8.24
CA LEU A 28 28.82 -5.09 7.43
C LEU A 28 28.84 -5.46 5.93
N ASP A 29 29.96 -5.97 5.42
CA ASP A 29 30.06 -6.41 4.02
C ASP A 29 29.03 -7.51 3.71
N LYS A 30 28.85 -8.47 4.63
CA LYS A 30 27.80 -9.49 4.50
C LYS A 30 26.40 -8.90 4.56
N ALA A 31 26.17 -7.96 5.47
CA ALA A 31 24.89 -7.27 5.62
C ALA A 31 24.52 -6.40 4.41
N LEU A 32 25.50 -6.05 3.54
CA LEU A 32 25.21 -5.41 2.25
C LEU A 32 24.58 -6.37 1.24
N GLU A 33 24.92 -7.65 1.30
CA GLU A 33 24.44 -8.66 0.36
C GLU A 33 23.15 -9.35 0.82
N ARG A 34 22.99 -9.56 2.14
CA ARG A 34 21.85 -10.27 2.73
C ARG A 34 21.66 -9.95 4.22
N PRO A 35 20.45 -10.15 4.78
CA PRO A 35 20.23 -10.04 6.21
C PRO A 35 21.18 -10.91 7.04
N VAL A 36 21.67 -10.37 8.16
CA VAL A 36 22.54 -11.08 9.12
C VAL A 36 21.82 -11.17 10.46
N THR A 37 21.80 -12.36 11.06
CA THR A 37 21.28 -12.54 12.41
C THR A 37 22.45 -12.65 13.40
N ILE A 38 22.47 -11.75 14.37
CA ILE A 38 23.46 -11.65 15.43
C ILE A 38 22.90 -12.27 16.71
N THR A 39 23.55 -13.31 17.22
CA THR A 39 23.15 -13.96 18.47
C THR A 39 24.00 -13.52 19.66
N ARG A 40 23.38 -13.21 20.79
CA ARG A 40 24.03 -12.87 22.07
C ARG A 40 23.16 -13.30 23.24
N ASN A 41 23.69 -14.15 24.14
CA ASN A 41 23.00 -14.55 25.39
C ASN A 41 21.54 -14.96 25.15
N ASP A 42 21.31 -15.90 24.24
CA ASP A 42 19.99 -16.41 23.85
C ASP A 42 19.04 -15.38 23.21
N GLN A 43 19.52 -14.17 22.90
CA GLN A 43 18.82 -13.16 22.12
C GLN A 43 19.35 -13.13 20.69
N SER A 44 18.46 -12.80 19.75
CA SER A 44 18.78 -12.63 18.33
C SER A 44 18.43 -11.21 17.88
N PHE A 45 19.35 -10.60 17.15
CA PHE A 45 19.20 -9.28 16.54
C PHE A 45 19.39 -9.42 15.03
N ALA A 46 18.62 -8.71 14.23
CA ALA A 46 18.83 -8.68 12.79
C ALA A 46 19.55 -7.39 12.38
N LEU A 47 20.54 -7.52 11.51
CA LEU A 47 21.19 -6.42 10.82
C LEU A 47 20.79 -6.48 9.35
N LEU A 48 20.08 -5.44 8.92
CA LEU A 48 19.65 -5.25 7.54
C LEU A 48 20.06 -3.86 7.08
N ARG A 49 20.13 -3.67 5.77
CA ARG A 49 20.27 -2.35 5.19
C ARG A 49 19.05 -1.49 5.49
N ARG A 50 19.27 -0.20 5.67
CA ARG A 50 18.20 0.74 6.05
C ARG A 50 17.08 0.79 5.01
N GLU A 51 17.44 0.74 3.73
CA GLU A 51 16.50 0.74 2.60
C GLU A 51 15.60 -0.50 2.60
N GLU A 52 16.12 -1.67 2.98
CA GLU A 52 15.34 -2.91 3.07
C GLU A 52 14.34 -2.84 4.21
N VAL A 53 14.76 -2.37 5.39
CA VAL A 53 13.85 -2.15 6.53
C VAL A 53 12.77 -1.12 6.17
N THR A 54 13.15 -0.03 5.51
CA THR A 54 12.20 1.00 5.08
C THR A 54 11.18 0.43 4.08
N SER A 55 11.64 -0.37 3.12
CA SER A 55 10.78 -1.04 2.15
C SER A 55 9.82 -2.03 2.83
N LEU A 56 10.29 -2.82 3.78
CA LEU A 56 9.46 -3.76 4.55
C LEU A 56 8.40 -3.04 5.38
N VAL A 57 8.77 -1.98 6.10
CA VAL A 57 7.83 -1.19 6.92
C VAL A 57 6.78 -0.51 6.04
N LYS A 58 7.19 0.08 4.91
CA LYS A 58 6.27 0.67 3.92
C LYS A 58 5.30 -0.38 3.38
N SER A 59 5.82 -1.50 2.88
CA SER A 59 5.02 -2.60 2.34
C SER A 59 4.01 -3.13 3.36
N ALA A 60 4.40 -3.33 4.62
CA ALA A 60 3.50 -3.79 5.67
C ALA A 60 2.41 -2.77 6.00
N THR A 61 2.78 -1.48 6.10
CA THR A 61 1.83 -0.40 6.41
C THR A 61 0.83 -0.20 5.28
N GLN A 62 1.30 -0.19 4.03
CA GLN A 62 0.46 0.02 2.86
C GLN A 62 -0.39 -1.21 2.55
N SER A 63 0.13 -2.43 2.75
CA SER A 63 -0.69 -3.64 2.69
C SER A 63 -1.87 -3.56 3.65
N LYS A 64 -1.64 -3.12 4.89
CA LYS A 64 -2.71 -2.95 5.88
C LYS A 64 -3.79 -1.97 5.38
N ALA A 65 -3.38 -0.82 4.84
CA ALA A 65 -4.30 0.17 4.27
C ALA A 65 -5.17 -0.43 3.15
N VAL A 66 -4.56 -1.16 2.21
CA VAL A 66 -5.27 -1.85 1.12
C VAL A 66 -6.28 -2.86 1.66
N PHE A 67 -5.86 -3.71 2.61
CA PHE A 67 -6.74 -4.72 3.20
C PHE A 67 -7.92 -4.09 3.95
N GLU A 68 -7.71 -3.02 4.70
CA GLU A 68 -8.76 -2.31 5.42
C GLU A 68 -9.76 -1.65 4.45
N ALA A 69 -9.26 -0.97 3.41
CA ALA A 69 -10.10 -0.35 2.38
C ALA A 69 -10.97 -1.38 1.64
N LEU A 70 -10.37 -2.50 1.20
CA LEU A 70 -11.11 -3.58 0.55
C LEU A 70 -12.14 -4.21 1.49
N THR A 71 -11.79 -4.43 2.76
CA THR A 71 -12.70 -5.02 3.76
C THR A 71 -13.94 -4.16 3.97
N VAL A 72 -13.75 -2.83 4.02
CA VAL A 72 -14.86 -1.88 4.15
C VAL A 72 -15.70 -1.84 2.89
N ALA A 73 -15.08 -1.75 1.71
CA ALA A 73 -15.80 -1.73 0.43
C ALA A 73 -16.66 -3.00 0.24
N PHE A 74 -16.11 -4.18 0.53
CA PHE A 74 -16.88 -5.44 0.50
C PHE A 74 -17.99 -5.47 1.55
N SER A 75 -17.75 -4.94 2.75
CA SER A 75 -18.77 -4.87 3.80
C SER A 75 -19.96 -4.00 3.37
N LEU A 76 -19.70 -2.86 2.74
CA LEU A 76 -20.71 -1.96 2.18
C LEU A 76 -21.49 -2.64 1.05
N LEU A 77 -20.81 -3.35 0.14
CA LEU A 77 -21.48 -4.12 -0.93
C LEU A 77 -22.43 -5.21 -0.38
N LEU A 78 -22.08 -5.79 0.77
CA LEU A 78 -22.92 -6.76 1.49
C LEU A 78 -24.05 -6.10 2.31
N GLY A 79 -24.18 -4.77 2.27
CA GLY A 79 -25.22 -4.02 2.95
C GLY A 79 -24.96 -3.78 4.44
N LYS A 80 -23.72 -3.93 4.90
CA LYS A 80 -23.34 -3.51 6.26
C LYS A 80 -23.21 -1.99 6.30
N GLU A 81 -23.68 -1.39 7.38
CA GLU A 81 -23.48 0.03 7.66
C GLU A 81 -22.10 0.24 8.30
N ILE A 82 -21.34 1.18 7.75
CA ILE A 82 -20.05 1.63 8.28
C ILE A 82 -20.17 3.13 8.51
N GLY A 83 -19.87 3.59 9.73
CA GLY A 83 -19.96 5.00 10.09
C GLY A 83 -18.79 5.83 9.54
N PHE A 84 -19.01 7.14 9.41
CA PHE A 84 -18.01 8.10 8.91
C PHE A 84 -16.80 8.27 9.84
N GLU A 85 -16.91 7.87 11.11
CA GLU A 85 -15.80 7.84 12.06
C GLU A 85 -14.74 6.79 11.73
N HIS A 86 -15.09 5.78 10.91
CA HIS A 86 -14.13 4.81 10.41
C HIS A 86 -13.17 5.50 9.42
N PRO A 87 -11.85 5.19 9.43
CA PRO A 87 -10.89 5.81 8.49
C PRO A 87 -11.27 5.67 7.01
N TYR A 88 -12.00 4.61 6.67
CA TYR A 88 -12.54 4.33 5.34
C TYR A 88 -14.07 4.50 5.25
N GLY A 89 -14.70 5.14 6.23
CA GLY A 89 -16.14 5.37 6.27
C GLY A 89 -16.64 6.21 5.11
N TRP A 90 -15.79 7.06 4.52
CA TRP A 90 -16.06 7.83 3.31
C TRP A 90 -16.48 6.97 2.11
N LEU A 91 -16.13 5.67 2.09
CA LEU A 91 -16.59 4.73 1.07
C LEU A 91 -18.12 4.53 1.07
N SER A 92 -18.82 4.84 2.17
CA SER A 92 -20.27 4.69 2.26
C SER A 92 -21.05 5.68 1.38
N LEU A 93 -20.37 6.67 0.79
CA LEU A 93 -20.96 7.67 -0.10
C LEU A 93 -21.15 7.16 -1.54
N PHE A 94 -20.44 6.09 -1.90
CA PHE A 94 -20.49 5.51 -3.24
C PHE A 94 -21.65 4.52 -3.37
N ASP A 95 -22.18 4.42 -4.59
CA ASP A 95 -23.12 3.37 -4.94
C ASP A 95 -22.42 2.02 -5.18
N LYS A 96 -23.21 0.99 -5.50
CA LYS A 96 -22.68 -0.37 -5.66
C LYS A 96 -21.75 -0.52 -6.87
N ASP A 97 -22.00 0.22 -7.95
CA ASP A 97 -21.23 0.11 -9.18
C ASP A 97 -19.88 0.82 -8.98
N GLU A 98 -19.90 2.00 -8.34
CA GLU A 98 -18.70 2.75 -7.93
C GLU A 98 -17.84 1.95 -6.94
N LEU A 99 -18.44 1.30 -5.94
CA LEU A 99 -17.72 0.43 -5.01
C LEU A 99 -17.06 -0.77 -5.70
N GLN A 100 -17.73 -1.35 -6.71
CA GLN A 100 -17.15 -2.44 -7.50
C GLN A 100 -15.98 -1.95 -8.35
N GLU A 101 -16.07 -0.74 -8.91
CA GLU A 101 -14.97 -0.10 -9.65
C GLU A 101 -13.77 0.15 -8.72
N PHE A 102 -13.99 0.75 -7.54
CA PHE A 102 -12.95 0.95 -6.53
C PHE A 102 -12.23 -0.36 -6.16
N ILE A 103 -12.99 -1.41 -5.84
CA ILE A 103 -12.42 -2.73 -5.49
C ILE A 103 -11.58 -3.29 -6.64
N LYS A 104 -12.08 -3.16 -7.87
CA LYS A 104 -11.37 -3.64 -9.06
C LYS A 104 -10.05 -2.89 -9.23
N GLU A 105 -10.07 -1.56 -9.26
CA GLU A 105 -8.89 -0.74 -9.48
C GLU A 105 -7.83 -0.96 -8.39
N LEU A 106 -8.26 -0.98 -7.12
CA LEU A 106 -7.35 -1.22 -5.99
C LEU A 106 -6.74 -2.63 -6.03
N THR A 107 -7.52 -3.64 -6.41
CA THR A 107 -7.03 -5.02 -6.54
C THR A 107 -6.06 -5.17 -7.71
N GLU A 108 -6.35 -4.52 -8.84
CA GLU A 108 -5.47 -4.51 -10.02
C GLU A 108 -4.16 -3.80 -9.70
N ALA A 109 -4.19 -2.63 -9.06
CA ALA A 109 -3.01 -1.92 -8.61
C ALA A 109 -2.19 -2.76 -7.62
N PHE A 110 -2.85 -3.42 -6.65
CA PHE A 110 -2.17 -4.28 -5.68
C PHE A 110 -1.47 -5.49 -6.33
N ARG A 111 -2.05 -6.07 -7.39
CA ARG A 111 -1.44 -7.19 -8.12
C ARG A 111 -0.20 -6.79 -8.91
N LEU A 112 -0.09 -5.52 -9.28
CA LEU A 112 1.05 -4.97 -10.02
C LEU A 112 2.20 -4.54 -9.09
N ILE A 113 2.02 -4.65 -7.77
CA ILE A 113 3.09 -4.38 -6.81
C ILE A 113 4.23 -5.35 -7.03
N ASP A 114 5.39 -4.80 -7.34
CA ASP A 114 6.68 -5.45 -7.23
C ASP A 114 7.39 -5.00 -5.94
N SER A 115 8.63 -5.43 -5.71
CA SER A 115 9.42 -4.99 -4.55
C SER A 115 9.85 -3.51 -4.62
N SER A 116 9.36 -2.72 -5.58
CA SER A 116 9.69 -1.31 -5.72
C SER A 116 8.83 -0.43 -4.81
N THR A 117 9.38 0.71 -4.41
CA THR A 117 8.63 1.72 -3.63
C THR A 117 7.59 2.46 -4.50
N THR A 118 7.80 2.52 -5.82
CA THR A 118 6.95 3.27 -6.75
C THR A 118 5.56 2.67 -6.89
N ALA A 119 5.44 1.33 -6.92
CA ALA A 119 4.13 0.68 -7.02
C ALA A 119 3.22 1.00 -5.83
N TRP A 120 3.81 1.18 -4.65
CA TRP A 120 3.07 1.55 -3.46
C TRP A 120 2.60 3.01 -3.46
N GLU A 121 3.40 3.94 -4.00
CA GLU A 121 3.01 5.35 -4.15
C GLU A 121 1.80 5.49 -5.08
N MET A 122 1.69 4.63 -6.10
CA MET A 122 0.53 4.58 -6.99
C MET A 122 -0.76 4.15 -6.27
N ILE A 123 -0.65 3.23 -5.31
CA ILE A 123 -1.80 2.78 -4.52
C ILE A 123 -2.28 3.87 -3.57
N ASP A 124 -1.34 4.56 -2.91
CA ASP A 124 -1.68 5.69 -2.05
C ASP A 124 -2.38 6.79 -2.88
N ALA A 125 -1.84 7.12 -4.06
CA ALA A 125 -2.46 8.08 -4.97
C ALA A 125 -3.88 7.66 -5.39
N LEU A 126 -4.09 6.38 -5.72
CA LEU A 126 -5.40 5.84 -6.06
C LEU A 126 -6.39 5.97 -4.90
N ILE A 127 -6.01 5.55 -3.69
CA ILE A 127 -6.89 5.67 -2.51
C ILE A 127 -7.23 7.14 -2.25
N HIS A 128 -6.25 8.04 -2.39
CA HIS A 128 -6.47 9.48 -2.25
C HIS A 128 -7.42 10.05 -3.30
N GLU A 129 -7.29 9.67 -4.58
CA GLU A 129 -8.20 10.10 -5.66
C GLU A 129 -9.66 9.70 -5.38
N TRP A 130 -9.86 8.46 -4.93
CA TRP A 130 -11.18 7.98 -4.54
C TRP A 130 -11.72 8.71 -3.31
N GLN A 131 -10.87 9.00 -2.32
CA GLN A 131 -11.26 9.80 -1.16
C GLN A 131 -11.65 11.23 -1.56
N GLU A 132 -10.93 11.87 -2.46
CA GLU A 132 -11.27 13.21 -2.98
C GLU A 132 -12.62 13.19 -3.72
N SER A 133 -12.89 12.14 -4.50
CA SER A 133 -14.17 11.95 -5.17
C SER A 133 -15.34 11.89 -4.19
N SER A 134 -15.14 11.26 -3.02
CA SER A 134 -16.16 11.22 -1.96
C SER A 134 -16.47 12.61 -1.39
N ILE A 135 -15.49 13.52 -1.32
CA ILE A 135 -15.67 14.89 -0.84
C ILE A 135 -16.55 15.68 -1.81
N VAL A 136 -16.37 15.47 -3.12
CA VAL A 136 -17.20 16.08 -4.16
C VAL A 136 -18.65 15.61 -4.05
N ILE A 137 -18.88 14.32 -3.79
CA ILE A 137 -20.22 13.76 -3.56
C ILE A 137 -20.88 14.37 -2.32
N ALA A 138 -20.10 14.54 -1.25
CA ALA A 138 -20.58 15.05 0.03
C ALA A 138 -20.91 16.55 0.03
N SER A 139 -20.37 17.35 -0.90
CA SER A 139 -20.62 18.80 -0.99
C SER A 139 -21.69 19.15 -2.03
N PRO A 140 -22.84 19.70 -1.60
CA PRO A 140 -23.87 20.18 -2.52
C PRO A 140 -23.38 21.30 -3.45
N GLU A 141 -22.49 22.18 -2.97
CA GLU A 141 -21.94 23.29 -3.74
C GLU A 141 -20.96 22.82 -4.84
N LEU A 142 -20.08 21.87 -4.52
CA LEU A 142 -19.17 21.26 -5.52
C LEU A 142 -19.94 20.44 -6.55
N ARG A 143 -20.97 19.70 -6.12
CA ARG A 143 -21.85 18.95 -7.01
C ARG A 143 -22.61 19.86 -7.99
N ALA A 144 -23.01 21.06 -7.57
CA ALA A 144 -23.65 22.05 -8.43
C ALA A 144 -22.68 22.65 -9.47
N ALA A 145 -21.43 22.91 -9.08
CA ALA A 145 -20.40 23.42 -9.99
C ALA A 145 -20.01 22.38 -11.08
N PHE A 146 -19.84 21.11 -10.71
CA PHE A 146 -19.51 20.04 -11.67
C PHE A 146 -20.66 19.70 -12.64
N ASN A 147 -21.90 19.69 -12.15
CA ASN A 147 -23.09 19.42 -12.99
C ASN A 147 -23.42 20.56 -13.95
N ALA A 148 -22.96 21.79 -13.69
CA ALA A 148 -23.13 22.91 -14.61
C ALA A 148 -22.24 22.79 -15.87
N ASP A 149 -21.13 22.06 -15.77
CA ASP A 149 -20.18 21.86 -16.88
C ASP A 149 -20.43 20.56 -17.70
N THR A 150 -21.23 19.62 -17.21
CA THR A 150 -21.41 18.29 -17.83
C THR A 150 -22.85 18.00 -18.28
N ASN A 151 -23.30 18.67 -19.35
CA ASN A 151 -24.40 18.12 -20.16
C ASN A 151 -23.86 17.08 -21.16
N LYS A 152 -23.43 15.91 -20.63
CA LYS A 152 -23.35 14.56 -21.25
C LYS A 152 -22.36 13.67 -20.47
N GLY A 153 -22.89 12.68 -19.74
CA GLY A 153 -22.17 11.46 -19.34
C GLY A 153 -21.55 11.44 -17.94
N VAL A 154 -21.71 10.29 -17.27
CA VAL A 154 -21.17 9.82 -15.98
C VAL A 154 -20.02 10.66 -15.39
N VAL A 155 -20.23 11.17 -14.18
CA VAL A 155 -19.27 12.03 -13.45
C VAL A 155 -18.20 11.15 -12.81
N ARG A 156 -17.17 10.83 -13.58
CA ARG A 156 -15.84 10.53 -13.05
C ARG A 156 -15.03 11.82 -13.17
N ALA A 157 -14.40 12.28 -12.10
CA ALA A 157 -13.34 13.28 -12.21
C ALA A 157 -12.10 12.60 -12.85
N SER A 158 -12.22 12.12 -14.09
CA SER A 158 -11.10 11.61 -14.86
C SER A 158 -10.19 12.78 -15.18
N CYS A 159 -9.15 12.96 -14.36
CA CYS A 159 -7.98 13.72 -14.75
C CYS A 159 -7.10 12.79 -15.61
N PRO A 160 -6.83 13.09 -16.89
CA PRO A 160 -5.99 12.25 -17.74
C PRO A 160 -4.52 12.50 -17.40
N LEU A 161 -4.03 11.86 -16.34
CA LEU A 161 -2.61 11.67 -16.08
C LEU A 161 -2.40 10.16 -15.92
N ILE A 162 -2.51 9.39 -17.00
CA ILE A 162 -1.34 8.78 -17.65
C ILE A 162 -1.61 8.73 -19.18
N SER A 163 -1.17 9.75 -19.93
CA SER A 163 -0.87 9.60 -21.35
C SER A 163 0.40 10.35 -21.72
N SER A 164 1.54 9.79 -21.34
CA SER A 164 2.81 10.02 -22.02
C SER A 164 3.86 9.13 -21.37
N HIS A 165 4.21 8.03 -22.02
CA HIS A 165 5.55 7.88 -22.58
C HIS A 165 5.59 6.61 -23.44
N THR A 166 5.76 6.87 -24.73
CA THR A 166 6.46 6.01 -25.70
C THR A 166 7.85 5.62 -25.20
#